data_AF-A0A2U3NA11-F1
#
_entry.id   AF-A0A2U3NA11-F1
#
_cell.length_a   1.000
_cell.length_b   1.000
_cell.length_c   1.000
_cell.angle_alpha   90.00
_cell.angle_beta   90.00
_cell.angle_gamma   90.00
#
_symmetry.space_group_name_H-M   'P 1'
#
loop_
_entity.id
_entity.type
_entity.pdbx_description
1 polymer ?
#
loop_
_entity_poly.entity_id
_entity_poly.type
_entity_poly.pdbx_seq_one_letter_code
_entity_poly.pdbx_strand_id
1 'polypeptide(L)'
;MTQIVLDYPAWLRIDHWLNVLFLTLLLRSGIEILSTHPKLYWREDSKPGTEWARFTTKTMPTDKLYDTLDEEEDYSPLVALPGHKKLGWGRHWHFISVIGWVLVGLSYYILLFATGQWHRYWPHSWATFVEAGNDVLTYMTFNLPPLLPNEPLDAIQKLTYAGVIFLLAPFQILTGAAQSPAIEARFPWFVRLWGGRQSARSLHFLGLVAFLAFIAIHVSMVFFWGWGQLNASMIFGSVRNVTLGTVLSFVIIGAIVAIHVAATVWSLRRPVQVRRILGAVITRARLMLLRPLDSRQDYPERMISEEHRVNGKPPCSAQYKVMAVHNFVDWRLRVGGLVEKPVTLDLAALRALAEPQSQRVLHNCVQGWSSIGEWKGLPLAALADLVRPLPQARFVCFLTMQDTGRDEPSAEGEGQFYEVMDLELAYKPQTILAYEMNGKPLPIKHGAPLRLRVETQVGFKMAKWINQIEFIDDHRGIGYGLGGWREDNVHYDKDVEI
;
A
#
# COMPACT_ATOMS: atom_id res chain seq x y z
N MET A 1 -45.91 -13.54 -11.12
CA MET A 1 -44.60 -12.95 -10.80
C MET A 1 -44.58 -11.56 -11.41
N THR A 2 -44.44 -10.52 -10.58
CA THR A 2 -44.25 -9.14 -11.03
C THR A 2 -42.99 -9.09 -11.90
N GLN A 3 -43.09 -8.67 -13.17
CA GLN A 3 -41.91 -8.46 -14.00
C GLN A 3 -41.03 -7.41 -13.33
N ILE A 4 -39.78 -7.76 -13.05
CA ILE A 4 -38.80 -6.83 -12.48
C ILE A 4 -38.41 -5.86 -13.60
N VAL A 5 -38.69 -4.57 -13.41
CA VAL A 5 -38.29 -3.52 -14.36
C VAL A 5 -36.83 -3.15 -14.06
N LEU A 6 -35.94 -3.38 -15.02
CA LEU A 6 -34.50 -3.09 -14.91
C LEU A 6 -34.19 -1.62 -15.21
N ASP A 7 -34.79 -0.69 -14.47
CA ASP A 7 -34.61 0.76 -14.61
C ASP A 7 -33.31 1.28 -13.97
N TYR A 8 -33.13 2.61 -13.95
CA TYR A 8 -31.96 3.28 -13.36
C TYR A 8 -32.37 4.01 -12.06
N PRO A 9 -32.56 3.28 -10.95
CA PRO A 9 -32.99 3.87 -9.69
C PRO A 9 -31.96 4.87 -9.16
N ALA A 10 -32.41 5.82 -8.33
CA ALA A 10 -31.57 6.92 -7.85
C ALA A 10 -30.27 6.44 -7.18
N TRP A 11 -30.34 5.38 -6.37
CA TRP A 11 -29.16 4.83 -5.68
C TRP A 11 -28.10 4.34 -6.67
N LEU A 12 -28.51 3.64 -7.74
CA LEU A 12 -27.59 3.12 -8.77
C LEU A 12 -26.89 4.28 -9.47
N ARG A 13 -27.62 5.37 -9.72
CA ARG A 13 -27.08 6.57 -10.36
C ARG A 13 -26.11 7.34 -9.47
N ILE A 14 -26.42 7.47 -8.19
CA ILE A 14 -25.53 8.09 -7.21
C ILE A 14 -24.26 7.24 -7.05
N ASP A 15 -24.40 5.93 -6.85
CA ASP A 15 -23.28 5.01 -6.68
C ASP A 15 -22.37 5.01 -7.91
N HIS A 16 -22.93 5.08 -9.12
CA HIS A 16 -22.13 5.21 -10.34
C HIS A 16 -21.20 6.43 -10.31
N TRP A 17 -21.71 7.63 -10.01
CA TRP A 17 -20.89 8.84 -10.00
C TRP A 17 -19.88 8.87 -8.85
N LEU A 18 -20.26 8.35 -7.68
CA LEU A 18 -19.32 8.15 -6.56
C LEU A 18 -18.23 7.13 -6.93
N ASN A 19 -18.59 6.06 -7.63
CA ASN A 19 -17.64 5.07 -8.13
C ASN A 19 -16.65 5.69 -9.12
N VAL A 20 -17.09 6.56 -10.04
CA VAL A 20 -16.18 7.30 -10.94
C VAL A 20 -15.19 8.16 -10.14
N LEU A 21 -15.66 8.87 -9.12
CA LEU A 21 -14.79 9.68 -8.26
C LEU A 21 -13.72 8.84 -7.55
N PHE A 22 -14.12 7.79 -6.82
CA PHE A 22 -13.18 6.98 -6.06
C PHE A 22 -12.25 6.16 -6.95
N LEU A 23 -12.77 5.60 -8.04
CA LEU A 23 -11.95 4.82 -8.97
C LEU A 23 -10.88 5.72 -9.60
N THR A 24 -11.22 6.92 -10.07
CA THR A 24 -10.21 7.82 -10.65
C THR A 24 -9.16 8.29 -9.62
N LEU A 25 -9.53 8.49 -8.35
CA LEU A 25 -8.58 8.76 -7.26
C LEU A 25 -7.66 7.56 -6.99
N LEU A 26 -8.19 6.33 -7.00
CA LEU A 26 -7.43 5.09 -6.88
C LEU A 26 -6.44 4.92 -8.02
N LEU A 27 -6.85 5.19 -9.27
CA LEU A 27 -5.97 5.12 -10.44
C LEU A 27 -4.75 6.05 -10.28
N ARG A 28 -4.98 7.35 -10.02
CA ARG A 28 -3.88 8.33 -9.91
C ARG A 28 -2.99 8.09 -8.70
N SER A 29 -3.56 7.73 -7.55
CA SER A 29 -2.78 7.42 -6.34
C SER A 29 -2.03 6.09 -6.45
N GLY A 30 -2.59 5.09 -7.16
CA GLY A 30 -1.90 3.84 -7.46
C GLY A 30 -0.70 4.02 -8.39
N ILE A 31 -0.81 4.92 -9.38
CA ILE A 31 0.30 5.33 -10.25
C ILE A 31 1.43 5.99 -9.45
N GLU A 32 1.11 6.82 -8.46
CA GLU A 32 2.09 7.39 -7.53
C GLU A 32 2.82 6.31 -6.72
N ILE A 33 2.08 5.31 -6.21
CA ILE A 33 2.69 4.19 -5.49
C ILE A 33 3.63 3.40 -6.41
N LEU A 34 3.20 3.15 -7.66
CA LEU A 34 4.03 2.46 -8.66
C LEU A 34 5.33 3.21 -8.95
N SER A 35 5.33 4.55 -8.95
CA SER A 35 6.52 5.35 -9.29
C SER A 35 7.70 5.11 -8.35
N THR A 36 7.45 4.70 -7.10
CA THR A 36 8.51 4.48 -6.10
C THR A 36 9.20 3.13 -6.18
N HIS A 37 8.56 2.16 -6.82
CA HIS A 37 9.21 0.94 -7.26
C HIS A 37 8.63 0.53 -8.61
N PRO A 38 9.08 1.16 -9.72
CA PRO A 38 8.44 1.09 -11.02
C PRO A 38 8.77 -0.22 -11.77
N LYS A 39 8.72 -1.35 -11.06
CA LYS A 39 9.05 -2.70 -11.53
C LYS A 39 8.08 -3.70 -10.92
N LEU A 40 7.72 -4.73 -11.68
CA LEU A 40 6.77 -5.78 -11.28
C LEU A 40 7.37 -7.17 -11.49
N TYR A 41 7.05 -8.11 -10.61
CA TYR A 41 7.68 -9.43 -10.54
C TYR A 41 6.62 -10.54 -10.39
N TRP A 42 6.93 -11.72 -10.92
CA TRP A 42 6.18 -12.96 -10.67
C TRP A 42 6.80 -13.83 -9.57
N ARG A 43 7.99 -13.45 -9.08
CA ARG A 43 8.65 -14.13 -7.97
C ARG A 43 8.13 -13.58 -6.65
N GLU A 44 8.35 -14.28 -5.54
CA GLU A 44 8.01 -13.76 -4.20
C GLU A 44 8.91 -12.58 -3.78
N ASP A 45 10.11 -12.51 -4.35
CA ASP A 45 11.12 -11.48 -4.10
C ASP A 45 11.27 -10.51 -5.29
N SER A 46 11.91 -9.37 -5.01
CA SER A 46 12.20 -8.34 -6.02
C SER A 46 13.66 -8.41 -6.48
N LYS A 47 14.12 -9.60 -6.88
CA LYS A 47 15.49 -9.81 -7.38
C LYS A 47 15.72 -8.95 -8.62
N PRO A 48 16.74 -8.05 -8.64
CA PRO A 48 17.06 -7.26 -9.83
C PRO A 48 17.21 -8.12 -11.09
N GLY A 49 16.63 -7.68 -12.21
CA GLY A 49 16.71 -8.37 -13.50
C GLY A 49 15.69 -9.49 -13.70
N THR A 50 14.82 -9.74 -12.71
CA THR A 50 13.72 -10.72 -12.82
C THR A 50 12.35 -10.08 -13.01
N GLU A 51 12.29 -8.75 -13.11
CA GLU A 51 11.05 -8.04 -13.40
C GLU A 51 10.48 -8.42 -14.78
N TRP A 52 9.17 -8.62 -14.86
CA TRP A 52 8.48 -8.85 -16.15
C TRP A 52 8.01 -7.54 -16.79
N ALA A 53 7.84 -6.49 -15.99
CA ALA A 53 7.53 -5.14 -16.45
C ALA A 53 8.39 -4.11 -15.70
N ARG A 54 8.83 -3.10 -16.45
CA ARG A 54 9.70 -2.00 -16.00
C ARG A 54 9.16 -0.68 -16.56
N PHE A 55 8.90 0.28 -15.68
CA PHE A 55 8.36 1.62 -15.97
C PHE A 55 9.36 2.73 -15.59
N THR A 56 10.65 2.41 -15.72
CA THR A 56 11.78 3.29 -15.44
C THR A 56 12.84 3.12 -16.54
N THR A 57 13.50 4.22 -16.89
CA THR A 57 14.66 4.23 -17.79
C THR A 57 15.98 4.30 -17.02
N LYS A 58 15.93 4.40 -15.69
CA LYS A 58 17.13 4.50 -14.85
C LYS A 58 17.90 3.18 -14.85
N THR A 59 19.22 3.31 -15.00
CA THR A 59 20.16 2.20 -14.84
C THR A 59 20.92 2.39 -13.54
N MET A 60 20.83 1.41 -12.65
CA MET A 60 21.50 1.48 -11.36
C MET A 60 23.01 1.20 -11.51
N PRO A 61 23.88 1.89 -10.76
CA PRO A 61 25.31 1.66 -10.81
C PRO A 61 25.67 0.26 -10.32
N THR A 62 26.72 -0.32 -10.88
CA THR A 62 27.27 -1.62 -10.48
C THR A 62 28.53 -1.50 -9.61
N ASP A 63 29.17 -0.33 -9.64
CA ASP A 63 30.45 0.00 -9.00
C ASP A 63 30.30 0.69 -7.64
N LYS A 64 29.12 1.22 -7.33
CA LYS A 64 28.78 1.85 -6.06
C LYS A 64 27.46 1.32 -5.49
N LEU A 65 27.34 1.40 -4.17
CA LEU A 65 26.10 1.07 -3.48
C LEU A 65 25.00 2.08 -3.88
N TYR A 66 23.90 1.57 -4.42
CA TYR A 66 22.64 2.28 -4.52
C TYR A 66 21.63 1.68 -3.53
N ASP A 67 20.65 2.49 -3.15
CA ASP A 67 19.52 2.02 -2.35
C ASP A 67 18.20 2.21 -3.10
N THR A 68 17.11 1.84 -2.44
CA THR A 68 15.80 1.85 -3.05
C THR A 68 15.23 3.25 -3.27
N LEU A 69 15.79 4.32 -2.69
CA LEU A 69 15.39 5.69 -3.03
C LEU A 69 15.97 6.14 -4.37
N ASP A 70 17.15 5.64 -4.74
CA ASP A 70 17.79 5.95 -6.02
C ASP A 70 16.93 5.49 -7.24
N GLU A 71 15.99 4.55 -7.00
CA GLU A 71 15.13 3.92 -8.00
C GLU A 71 13.79 4.64 -8.24
N GLU A 72 13.40 5.60 -7.41
CA GLU A 72 12.07 6.24 -7.50
C GLU A 72 11.94 7.16 -8.71
N GLU A 73 10.78 7.19 -9.34
CA GLU A 73 10.48 8.05 -10.50
C GLU A 73 9.60 9.26 -10.13
N ASP A 74 9.95 10.41 -10.70
CA ASP A 74 9.18 11.65 -10.60
C ASP A 74 8.10 11.68 -11.69
N TYR A 75 6.96 11.07 -11.40
CA TYR A 75 5.80 11.13 -12.28
C TYR A 75 5.06 12.47 -12.15
N SER A 76 4.55 12.95 -13.29
CA SER A 76 3.82 14.22 -13.36
C SER A 76 2.53 14.18 -12.53
N PRO A 77 2.19 15.28 -11.82
CA PRO A 77 0.90 15.44 -11.16
C PRO A 77 -0.31 15.29 -12.07
N LEU A 78 -0.16 15.34 -13.40
CA LEU A 78 -1.27 15.09 -14.33
C LEU A 78 -1.75 13.64 -14.28
N VAL A 79 -0.82 12.68 -14.10
CA VAL A 79 -1.11 11.24 -14.13
C VAL A 79 -1.04 10.60 -12.74
N ALA A 80 -0.29 11.18 -11.83
CA ALA A 80 -0.09 10.67 -10.48
C ALA A 80 -0.66 11.64 -9.42
N LEU A 81 -1.12 11.10 -8.30
CA LEU A 81 -1.66 11.88 -7.18
C LEU A 81 -0.75 11.70 -5.95
N PRO A 82 0.03 12.72 -5.54
CA PRO A 82 0.11 14.08 -6.09
C PRO A 82 1.17 14.30 -7.16
N GLY A 83 1.94 13.28 -7.57
CA GLY A 83 3.15 13.44 -8.39
C GLY A 83 4.38 13.70 -7.53
N HIS A 84 5.54 13.77 -8.19
CA HIS A 84 6.81 14.15 -7.56
C HIS A 84 7.39 13.17 -6.55
N LYS A 85 7.23 11.85 -6.79
CA LYS A 85 7.77 10.75 -5.95
C LYS A 85 7.35 10.85 -4.49
N LYS A 86 6.11 11.30 -4.24
CA LYS A 86 5.55 11.59 -2.93
C LYS A 86 4.69 10.44 -2.42
N LEU A 87 5.35 9.33 -2.15
CA LEU A 87 4.71 8.08 -1.75
C LEU A 87 3.79 8.23 -0.54
N GLY A 88 4.20 8.99 0.49
CA GLY A 88 3.40 9.16 1.71
C GLY A 88 2.00 9.69 1.43
N TRP A 89 1.91 10.76 0.63
CA TRP A 89 0.65 11.37 0.24
C TRP A 89 -0.13 10.49 -0.74
N GLY A 90 0.56 9.86 -1.70
CA GLY A 90 -0.05 8.89 -2.61
C GLY A 90 -0.76 7.76 -1.85
N ARG A 91 -0.11 7.19 -0.83
CA ARG A 91 -0.69 6.16 0.04
C ARG A 91 -1.90 6.67 0.84
N HIS A 92 -1.85 7.87 1.40
CA HIS A 92 -3.00 8.44 2.11
C HIS A 92 -4.22 8.58 1.20
N TRP A 93 -4.04 9.12 -0.02
CA TRP A 93 -5.11 9.22 -1.01
C TRP A 93 -5.60 7.86 -1.48
N HIS A 94 -4.69 6.90 -1.66
CA HIS A 94 -5.05 5.56 -2.07
C HIS A 94 -5.95 4.90 -1.01
N PHE A 95 -5.53 4.85 0.25
CA PHE A 95 -6.28 4.14 1.28
C PHE A 95 -7.58 4.83 1.69
N ILE A 96 -7.66 6.16 1.71
CA ILE A 96 -8.96 6.82 1.94
C ILE A 96 -9.94 6.52 0.79
N SER A 97 -9.42 6.46 -0.44
CA SER A 97 -10.24 6.14 -1.62
C SER A 97 -10.64 4.66 -1.62
N VAL A 98 -9.79 3.75 -1.13
CA VAL A 98 -10.14 2.33 -0.94
C VAL A 98 -11.32 2.23 0.04
N ILE A 99 -11.25 2.91 1.19
CA ILE A 99 -12.35 2.89 2.17
C ILE A 99 -13.65 3.40 1.53
N GLY A 100 -13.60 4.57 0.87
CA GLY A 100 -14.77 5.13 0.19
C GLY A 100 -15.33 4.20 -0.89
N TRP A 101 -14.45 3.64 -1.73
CA TRP A 101 -14.83 2.74 -2.82
C TRP A 101 -15.43 1.43 -2.32
N VAL A 102 -14.87 0.82 -1.26
CA VAL A 102 -15.42 -0.39 -0.63
C VAL A 102 -16.79 -0.12 -0.01
N LEU A 103 -16.98 1.04 0.63
CA LEU A 103 -18.28 1.41 1.19
C LEU A 103 -19.35 1.62 0.11
N VAL A 104 -19.01 2.31 -0.99
CA VAL A 104 -19.89 2.46 -2.16
C VAL A 104 -20.16 1.09 -2.81
N GLY A 105 -19.15 0.23 -2.92
CA GLY A 105 -19.31 -1.13 -3.43
C GLY A 105 -20.23 -1.98 -2.55
N LEU A 106 -20.11 -1.86 -1.23
CA LEU A 106 -20.96 -2.56 -0.28
C LEU A 106 -22.41 -2.08 -0.36
N SER A 107 -22.65 -0.77 -0.41
CA SER A 107 -24.00 -0.22 -0.61
C SER A 107 -24.58 -0.70 -1.93
N TYR A 108 -23.77 -0.67 -2.99
CA TYR A 108 -24.17 -1.14 -4.31
C TYR A 108 -24.58 -2.60 -4.29
N TYR A 109 -23.76 -3.49 -3.72
CA TYR A 109 -24.08 -4.92 -3.62
C TYR A 109 -25.36 -5.17 -2.82
N ILE A 110 -25.51 -4.54 -1.65
CA ILE A 110 -26.70 -4.69 -0.81
C ILE A 110 -27.95 -4.29 -1.59
N LEU A 111 -27.95 -3.11 -2.22
CA LEU A 111 -29.10 -2.59 -2.95
C LEU A 111 -29.36 -3.38 -4.25
N LEU A 112 -28.32 -3.82 -4.93
CA LEU A 112 -28.40 -4.63 -6.14
C LEU A 112 -29.15 -5.94 -5.89
N PHE A 113 -28.83 -6.64 -4.80
CA PHE A 113 -29.50 -7.88 -4.43
C PHE A 113 -30.88 -7.62 -3.81
N ALA A 114 -31.01 -6.63 -2.91
CA ALA A 114 -32.27 -6.33 -2.24
C ALA A 114 -33.37 -5.85 -3.19
N THR A 115 -33.02 -5.18 -4.30
CA THR A 115 -33.98 -4.66 -5.28
C THR A 115 -34.19 -5.57 -6.49
N GLY A 116 -33.49 -6.70 -6.57
CA GLY A 116 -33.53 -7.60 -7.73
C GLY A 116 -32.79 -7.07 -8.96
N GLN A 117 -32.13 -5.92 -8.88
CA GLN A 117 -31.39 -5.33 -10.00
C GLN A 117 -30.17 -6.18 -10.44
N TRP A 118 -29.75 -7.17 -9.63
CA TRP A 118 -28.72 -8.15 -10.02
C TRP A 118 -29.10 -8.93 -11.29
N HIS A 119 -30.40 -9.07 -11.60
CA HIS A 119 -30.88 -9.71 -12.83
C HIS A 119 -30.38 -9.01 -14.11
N ARG A 120 -30.00 -7.73 -14.03
CA ARG A 120 -29.35 -6.99 -15.12
C ARG A 120 -28.05 -7.62 -15.60
N TYR A 121 -27.34 -8.30 -14.70
CA TYR A 121 -26.00 -8.83 -14.98
C TYR A 121 -25.98 -10.34 -15.15
N TRP A 122 -27.00 -11.04 -14.64
CA TRP A 122 -27.03 -12.49 -14.68
C TRP A 122 -27.40 -13.01 -16.08
N PRO A 123 -26.58 -13.89 -16.69
CA PRO A 123 -26.93 -14.56 -17.93
C PRO A 123 -27.87 -15.74 -17.61
N HIS A 124 -29.16 -15.59 -17.90
CA HIS A 124 -30.17 -16.65 -17.69
C HIS A 124 -30.13 -17.76 -18.75
N SER A 125 -29.34 -17.59 -19.81
CA SER A 125 -29.19 -18.57 -20.89
C SER A 125 -27.74 -18.62 -21.38
N TRP A 126 -27.30 -19.82 -21.78
CA TRP A 126 -26.02 -20.02 -22.46
C TRP A 126 -25.95 -19.30 -23.82
N ALA A 127 -27.11 -19.02 -24.44
CA ALA A 127 -27.18 -18.28 -25.71
C ALA A 127 -26.57 -16.87 -25.59
N THR A 128 -26.63 -16.24 -24.41
CA THR A 128 -26.04 -14.93 -24.16
C THR A 128 -24.53 -14.90 -24.45
N PHE A 129 -23.81 -16.00 -24.23
CA PHE A 129 -22.37 -16.06 -24.54
C PHE A 129 -22.11 -16.14 -26.05
N VAL A 130 -22.99 -16.78 -26.81
CA VAL A 130 -22.91 -16.83 -28.27
C VAL A 130 -23.28 -15.49 -28.88
N GLU A 131 -24.37 -14.88 -28.40
CA GLU A 131 -24.80 -13.53 -28.80
C GLU A 131 -23.74 -12.48 -28.51
N ALA A 132 -23.06 -12.55 -27.35
CA ALA A 132 -21.96 -11.65 -27.04
C ALA A 132 -20.81 -11.73 -28.06
N GLY A 133 -20.53 -12.90 -28.63
CA GLY A 133 -19.58 -13.05 -29.73
C GLY A 133 -20.02 -12.30 -31.00
N ASN A 134 -21.32 -12.36 -31.32
CA ASN A 134 -21.90 -11.62 -32.45
C ASN A 134 -21.91 -10.10 -32.19
N ASP A 135 -22.16 -9.69 -30.95
CA ASP A 135 -22.12 -8.28 -30.55
C ASP A 135 -20.72 -7.70 -30.72
N VAL A 136 -19.67 -8.45 -30.34
CA VAL A 136 -18.26 -8.03 -30.56
C VAL A 136 -17.99 -7.78 -32.04
N LEU A 137 -18.39 -8.70 -32.92
CA LEU A 137 -18.22 -8.51 -34.37
C LEU A 137 -18.99 -7.29 -34.87
N THR A 138 -20.21 -7.09 -34.35
CA THR A 138 -21.04 -5.92 -34.67
C THR A 138 -20.34 -4.61 -34.27
N TYR A 139 -19.82 -4.54 -33.05
CA TYR A 139 -19.04 -3.41 -32.56
C TYR A 139 -17.77 -3.16 -33.38
N MET A 140 -17.06 -4.21 -33.82
CA MET A 140 -15.88 -4.09 -34.68
C MET A 140 -16.20 -3.50 -36.07
N THR A 141 -17.46 -3.56 -36.50
CA THR A 141 -17.95 -2.87 -37.72
C THR A 141 -18.47 -1.45 -37.45
N PHE A 142 -18.25 -0.92 -36.25
CA PHE A 142 -18.76 0.38 -35.77
C PHE A 142 -20.29 0.49 -35.73
N ASN A 143 -21.00 -0.64 -35.60
CA ASN A 143 -22.44 -0.69 -35.44
C ASN A 143 -22.82 -1.06 -33.99
N LEU A 144 -24.02 -0.65 -33.57
CA LEU A 144 -24.58 -1.04 -32.28
C LEU A 144 -25.31 -2.39 -32.41
N PRO A 145 -24.98 -3.38 -31.56
CA PRO A 145 -25.79 -4.58 -31.45
C PRO A 145 -27.16 -4.25 -30.84
N PRO A 146 -28.19 -5.06 -31.14
CA PRO A 146 -29.49 -4.92 -30.50
C PRO A 146 -29.40 -5.25 -29.00
N LEU A 147 -30.22 -4.55 -28.20
CA LEU A 147 -30.36 -4.87 -26.77
C LEU A 147 -31.04 -6.23 -26.59
N LEU A 148 -30.73 -6.92 -25.49
CA LEU A 148 -31.43 -8.14 -25.11
C LEU A 148 -32.92 -7.86 -24.84
N PRO A 149 -33.83 -8.82 -25.14
CA PRO A 149 -35.26 -8.61 -24.95
C PRO A 149 -35.63 -8.23 -23.51
N ASN A 150 -36.29 -7.08 -23.34
CA ASN A 150 -36.69 -6.49 -22.04
C ASN A 150 -35.52 -6.15 -21.10
N GLU A 151 -34.33 -5.97 -21.65
CA GLU A 151 -33.13 -5.64 -20.87
C GLU A 151 -32.50 -4.32 -21.32
N PRO A 152 -31.82 -3.61 -20.41
CA PRO A 152 -31.20 -2.33 -20.74
C PRO A 152 -29.83 -2.49 -21.43
N LEU A 153 -29.38 -3.72 -21.70
CA LEU A 153 -28.03 -4.06 -22.16
C LEU A 153 -28.08 -5.05 -23.33
N ASP A 154 -27.12 -4.95 -24.23
CA ASP A 154 -26.78 -6.05 -25.15
C ASP A 154 -26.03 -7.18 -24.40
N ALA A 155 -25.76 -8.29 -25.09
CA ALA A 155 -25.21 -9.48 -24.46
C ALA A 155 -23.76 -9.27 -24.00
N ILE A 156 -22.91 -8.62 -24.81
CA ILE A 156 -21.52 -8.37 -24.41
C ILE A 156 -21.41 -7.33 -23.29
N GLN A 157 -22.24 -6.30 -23.27
CA GLN A 157 -22.30 -5.31 -22.19
C GLN A 157 -22.74 -5.97 -20.89
N LYS A 158 -23.77 -6.83 -20.92
CA LYS A 158 -24.20 -7.61 -19.75
C LYS A 158 -23.06 -8.41 -19.16
N LEU A 159 -22.39 -9.22 -19.97
CA LEU A 159 -21.28 -10.08 -19.51
C LEU A 159 -20.08 -9.25 -19.04
N THR A 160 -19.76 -8.16 -19.74
CA THR A 160 -18.66 -7.27 -19.36
C THR A 160 -18.93 -6.60 -18.01
N TYR A 161 -20.11 -6.03 -17.80
CA TYR A 161 -20.45 -5.41 -16.53
C TYR A 161 -20.55 -6.44 -15.40
N ALA A 162 -21.07 -7.64 -15.67
CA ALA A 162 -21.02 -8.74 -14.70
C ALA A 162 -19.58 -9.08 -14.31
N GLY A 163 -18.68 -9.20 -15.30
CA GLY A 163 -17.25 -9.45 -15.06
C GLY A 163 -16.58 -8.33 -14.27
N VAL A 164 -16.84 -7.06 -14.59
CA VAL A 164 -16.27 -5.93 -13.86
C VAL A 164 -16.75 -5.88 -12.41
N ILE A 165 -18.05 -6.05 -12.19
CA ILE A 165 -18.68 -5.90 -10.87
C ILE A 165 -18.37 -7.11 -9.98
N PHE A 166 -18.50 -8.33 -10.49
CA PHE A 166 -18.44 -9.55 -9.69
C PHE A 166 -17.09 -10.27 -9.72
N LEU A 167 -16.21 -9.94 -10.67
CA LEU A 167 -14.88 -10.56 -10.77
C LEU A 167 -13.77 -9.51 -10.56
N LEU A 168 -13.70 -8.50 -11.43
CA LEU A 168 -12.57 -7.56 -11.43
C LEU A 168 -12.51 -6.71 -10.15
N ALA A 169 -13.65 -6.19 -9.68
CA ALA A 169 -13.68 -5.39 -8.47
C ALA A 169 -13.30 -6.20 -7.20
N PRO A 170 -13.91 -7.37 -6.92
CA PRO A 170 -13.46 -8.25 -5.83
C PRO A 170 -12.00 -8.68 -5.98
N PHE A 171 -11.55 -9.02 -7.19
CA PHE A 171 -10.16 -9.36 -7.47
C PHE A 171 -9.20 -8.23 -7.08
N GLN A 172 -9.53 -6.98 -7.38
CA GLN A 172 -8.74 -5.81 -7.00
C GLN A 172 -8.70 -5.58 -5.48
N ILE A 173 -9.83 -5.78 -4.80
CA ILE A 173 -9.88 -5.70 -3.33
C ILE A 173 -8.98 -6.78 -2.71
N LEU A 174 -9.09 -8.03 -3.18
CA LEU A 174 -8.35 -9.16 -2.62
C LEU A 174 -6.84 -9.08 -2.92
N THR A 175 -6.46 -8.72 -4.15
CA THR A 175 -5.04 -8.52 -4.51
C THR A 175 -4.44 -7.29 -3.81
N GLY A 176 -5.24 -6.26 -3.52
CA GLY A 176 -4.83 -5.14 -2.67
C GLY A 176 -4.59 -5.56 -1.23
N ALA A 177 -5.52 -6.35 -0.65
CA ALA A 177 -5.37 -6.91 0.69
C ALA A 177 -4.15 -7.83 0.82
N ALA A 178 -3.82 -8.61 -0.21
CA ALA A 178 -2.63 -9.47 -0.24
C ALA A 178 -1.30 -8.70 -0.18
N GLN A 179 -1.33 -7.38 -0.38
CA GLN A 179 -0.17 -6.49 -0.25
C GLN A 179 -0.07 -5.81 1.12
N SER A 180 -0.96 -6.10 2.08
CA SER A 180 -0.83 -5.63 3.46
C SER A 180 0.22 -6.45 4.23
N PRO A 181 1.21 -5.82 4.90
CA PRO A 181 2.15 -6.51 5.77
C PRO A 181 1.45 -7.31 6.88
N ALA A 182 0.43 -6.76 7.54
CA ALA A 182 -0.25 -7.46 8.62
C ALA A 182 -1.08 -8.67 8.14
N ILE A 183 -1.72 -8.56 6.97
CA ILE A 183 -2.44 -9.69 6.37
C ILE A 183 -1.46 -10.79 5.94
N GLU A 184 -0.35 -10.42 5.29
CA GLU A 184 0.69 -11.36 4.90
C GLU A 184 1.27 -12.06 6.13
N ALA A 185 1.62 -11.29 7.16
CA ALA A 185 2.18 -11.82 8.39
C ALA A 185 1.26 -12.82 9.09
N ARG A 186 -0.06 -12.53 9.12
CA ARG A 186 -1.05 -13.37 9.82
C ARG A 186 -1.58 -14.54 8.99
N PHE A 187 -1.67 -14.35 7.67
CA PHE A 187 -2.26 -15.28 6.71
C PHE A 187 -1.36 -15.48 5.47
N PRO A 188 -0.13 -16.04 5.61
CA PRO A 188 0.76 -16.23 4.47
C PRO A 188 0.15 -17.08 3.34
N TRP A 189 -0.74 -18.02 3.69
CA TRP A 189 -1.46 -18.85 2.71
C TRP A 189 -2.30 -18.02 1.73
N PHE A 190 -2.92 -16.92 2.19
CA PHE A 190 -3.76 -16.07 1.37
C PHE A 190 -2.92 -15.33 0.33
N VAL A 191 -1.75 -14.84 0.71
CA VAL A 191 -0.81 -14.18 -0.21
C VAL A 191 -0.23 -15.19 -1.20
N ARG A 192 0.08 -16.40 -0.76
CA ARG A 192 0.58 -17.49 -1.63
C ARG A 192 -0.44 -17.95 -2.67
N LEU A 193 -1.76 -17.80 -2.42
CA LEU A 193 -2.80 -18.09 -3.43
C LEU A 193 -2.58 -17.29 -4.72
N TRP A 194 -2.04 -16.07 -4.60
CA TRP A 194 -1.73 -15.18 -5.71
C TRP A 194 -0.33 -15.40 -6.32
N GLY A 195 0.39 -16.43 -5.87
CA GLY A 195 1.79 -16.67 -6.24
C GLY A 195 2.79 -15.81 -5.45
N GLY A 196 2.37 -15.25 -4.31
CA GLY A 196 3.22 -14.41 -3.46
C GLY A 196 2.93 -12.93 -3.57
N ARG A 197 3.62 -12.13 -2.75
CA ARG A 197 3.36 -10.68 -2.66
C ARG A 197 3.59 -9.94 -3.98
N GLN A 198 4.73 -10.16 -4.65
CA GLN A 198 4.99 -9.42 -5.89
C GLN A 198 4.08 -9.88 -7.01
N SER A 199 3.73 -11.17 -7.06
CA SER A 199 2.72 -11.68 -7.97
C SER A 199 1.36 -11.03 -7.71
N ALA A 200 0.94 -10.90 -6.46
CA ALA A 200 -0.27 -10.15 -6.10
C ALA A 200 -0.21 -8.69 -6.55
N ARG A 201 0.96 -8.03 -6.42
CA ARG A 201 1.18 -6.66 -6.91
C ARG A 201 1.13 -6.57 -8.44
N SER A 202 1.68 -7.55 -9.16
CA SER A 202 1.60 -7.66 -10.62
C SER A 202 0.17 -7.88 -11.10
N LEU A 203 -0.57 -8.78 -10.44
CA LEU A 203 -1.99 -9.03 -10.68
C LEU A 203 -2.84 -7.79 -10.39
N HIS A 204 -2.52 -7.08 -9.30
CA HIS A 204 -3.17 -5.83 -8.96
C HIS A 204 -2.96 -4.77 -10.05
N PHE A 205 -1.73 -4.63 -10.55
CA PHE A 205 -1.43 -3.76 -11.69
C PHE A 205 -2.16 -4.19 -12.98
N LEU A 206 -2.25 -5.49 -13.27
CA LEU A 206 -2.99 -5.97 -14.44
C LEU A 206 -4.49 -5.66 -14.33
N GLY A 207 -5.08 -5.73 -13.14
CA GLY A 207 -6.46 -5.31 -12.95
C GLY A 207 -6.64 -3.78 -13.02
N LEU A 208 -5.64 -2.98 -12.64
CA LEU A 208 -5.58 -1.55 -12.96
C LEU A 208 -5.65 -1.33 -14.48
N VAL A 209 -4.83 -2.05 -15.26
CA VAL A 209 -4.86 -1.99 -16.73
C VAL A 209 -6.23 -2.42 -17.29
N ALA A 210 -6.83 -3.48 -16.74
CA ALA A 210 -8.15 -3.93 -17.15
C ALA A 210 -9.23 -2.88 -16.86
N PHE A 211 -9.17 -2.19 -15.71
CA PHE A 211 -10.07 -1.07 -15.40
C PHE A 211 -9.86 0.10 -16.37
N LEU A 212 -8.61 0.46 -16.68
CA LEU A 212 -8.32 1.52 -17.66
C LEU A 212 -8.87 1.18 -19.05
N ALA A 213 -8.67 -0.06 -19.51
CA ALA A 213 -9.21 -0.53 -20.77
C ALA A 213 -10.75 -0.50 -20.78
N PHE A 214 -11.39 -1.00 -19.71
CA PHE A 214 -12.83 -0.96 -19.55
C PHE A 214 -13.36 0.48 -19.59
N ILE A 215 -12.77 1.41 -18.82
CA ILE A 215 -13.19 2.81 -18.78
C ILE A 215 -13.04 3.45 -20.16
N ALA A 216 -11.91 3.23 -20.84
CA ALA A 216 -11.66 3.79 -22.17
C ALA A 216 -12.71 3.31 -23.17
N ILE A 217 -12.99 2.00 -23.21
CA ILE A 217 -14.01 1.42 -24.10
C ILE A 217 -15.39 1.94 -23.71
N HIS A 218 -15.76 1.86 -22.43
CA HIS A 218 -17.07 2.29 -21.91
C HIS A 218 -17.36 3.77 -22.24
N VAL A 219 -16.41 4.67 -21.97
CA VAL A 219 -16.57 6.10 -22.27
C VAL A 219 -16.60 6.36 -23.77
N SER A 220 -15.79 5.65 -24.56
CA SER A 220 -15.85 5.75 -26.02
C SER A 220 -17.22 5.35 -26.54
N MET A 221 -17.81 4.28 -25.99
CA MET A 221 -19.14 3.84 -26.38
C MET A 221 -20.22 4.88 -26.08
N VAL A 222 -20.16 5.49 -24.89
CA VAL A 222 -21.05 6.59 -24.51
C VAL A 222 -20.88 7.78 -25.44
N PHE A 223 -19.64 8.10 -25.82
CA PHE A 223 -19.35 9.25 -26.69
C PHE A 223 -19.85 9.07 -28.12
N PHE A 224 -19.57 7.92 -28.74
CA PHE A 224 -19.89 7.70 -30.16
C PHE A 224 -21.35 7.31 -30.41
N TRP A 225 -21.97 6.53 -29.51
CA TRP A 225 -23.27 5.93 -29.77
C TRP A 225 -24.35 6.28 -28.74
N GLY A 226 -23.95 6.69 -27.54
CA GLY A 226 -24.86 6.97 -26.43
C GLY A 226 -25.05 8.45 -26.11
N TRP A 227 -24.47 9.35 -26.91
CA TRP A 227 -24.30 10.75 -26.52
C TRP A 227 -25.64 11.41 -26.20
N GLY A 228 -25.70 12.03 -25.03
CA GLY A 228 -26.89 12.72 -24.52
C GLY A 228 -27.97 11.80 -23.97
N GLN A 229 -28.38 10.75 -24.69
CA GLN A 229 -29.44 9.84 -24.23
C GLN A 229 -29.01 9.02 -23.01
N LEU A 230 -27.84 8.37 -23.08
CA LEU A 230 -27.30 7.61 -21.94
C LEU A 230 -26.93 8.53 -20.77
N ASN A 231 -26.45 9.75 -21.07
CA ASN A 231 -26.24 10.79 -20.06
C ASN A 231 -27.54 11.11 -19.32
N ALA A 232 -28.63 11.38 -20.05
CA ALA A 232 -29.93 11.67 -19.47
C ALA A 232 -30.46 10.50 -18.61
N SER A 233 -30.29 9.25 -19.05
CA SER A 233 -30.62 8.07 -18.25
C SER A 233 -29.80 8.00 -16.96
N MET A 234 -28.50 8.31 -17.03
CA MET A 234 -27.61 8.28 -15.87
C MET A 234 -27.86 9.44 -14.88
N ILE A 235 -28.46 10.55 -15.34
CA ILE A 235 -28.82 11.71 -14.52
C ILE A 235 -30.25 11.62 -13.97
N PHE A 236 -31.24 11.23 -14.77
CA PHE A 236 -32.66 11.29 -14.41
C PHE A 236 -33.31 9.91 -14.22
N GLY A 237 -32.64 8.83 -14.59
CA GLY A 237 -33.19 7.47 -14.58
C GLY A 237 -34.02 7.13 -15.83
N SER A 238 -34.19 8.08 -16.75
CA SER A 238 -34.89 7.91 -18.02
C SER A 238 -34.41 8.94 -19.04
N VAL A 239 -34.65 8.70 -20.33
CA VAL A 239 -34.30 9.64 -21.41
C VAL A 239 -35.27 10.81 -21.40
N ARG A 240 -35.00 11.80 -20.54
CA ARG A 240 -35.77 13.05 -20.43
C ARG A 240 -34.82 14.23 -20.42
N ASN A 241 -35.19 15.30 -21.13
CA ASN A 241 -34.42 16.55 -21.21
C ASN A 241 -32.91 16.31 -21.45
N VAL A 242 -32.60 15.79 -22.65
CA VAL A 242 -31.25 15.36 -23.06
C VAL A 242 -30.20 16.46 -22.88
N THR A 243 -30.54 17.70 -23.23
CA THR A 243 -29.66 18.86 -23.07
C THR A 243 -29.30 19.09 -21.62
N LEU A 244 -30.29 19.15 -20.72
CA LEU A 244 -30.04 19.34 -19.29
C LEU A 244 -29.26 18.16 -18.70
N GLY A 245 -29.60 16.92 -19.08
CA GLY A 245 -28.86 15.73 -18.65
C GLY A 245 -27.39 15.80 -19.03
N THR A 246 -27.09 16.24 -20.26
CA THR A 246 -25.71 16.40 -20.75
C THR A 246 -24.96 17.50 -19.99
N VAL A 247 -25.59 18.66 -19.79
CA VAL A 247 -25.00 19.77 -19.02
C VAL A 247 -24.69 19.33 -17.59
N LEU A 248 -25.62 18.64 -16.92
CA LEU A 248 -25.41 18.15 -15.56
C LEU A 248 -24.30 17.10 -15.49
N SER A 249 -24.19 16.18 -16.47
CA SER A 249 -23.05 15.25 -16.55
C SER A 249 -21.72 16.00 -16.63
N PHE A 250 -21.61 17.04 -17.45
CA PHE A 250 -20.39 17.85 -17.53
C PHE A 250 -20.10 18.62 -16.24
N VAL A 251 -21.13 19.11 -15.54
CA VAL A 251 -20.96 19.74 -14.23
C VAL A 251 -20.40 18.74 -13.22
N ILE A 252 -20.91 17.50 -13.18
CA ILE A 252 -20.39 16.45 -12.30
C ILE A 252 -18.94 16.09 -12.66
N ILE A 253 -18.64 15.91 -13.95
CA ILE A 253 -17.26 15.64 -14.41
C ILE A 253 -16.33 16.80 -14.04
N GLY A 254 -16.76 18.04 -14.24
CA GLY A 254 -16.03 19.24 -13.84
C GLY A 254 -15.77 19.29 -12.33
N ALA A 255 -16.75 18.90 -11.52
CA ALA A 255 -16.59 18.79 -10.07
C ALA A 255 -15.59 17.69 -9.68
N ILE A 256 -15.62 16.52 -10.33
CA ILE A 256 -14.64 15.45 -10.12
C ILE A 256 -13.23 15.93 -10.48
N VAL A 257 -13.05 16.59 -11.63
CA VAL A 257 -11.77 17.18 -12.02
C VAL A 257 -11.30 18.23 -11.01
N ALA A 258 -12.21 19.09 -10.53
CA ALA A 258 -11.89 20.07 -9.50
C ALA A 258 -11.45 19.42 -8.18
N ILE A 259 -12.08 18.31 -7.77
CA ILE A 259 -11.65 17.52 -6.60
C ILE A 259 -10.24 16.97 -6.82
N HIS A 260 -9.94 16.44 -8.01
CA HIS A 260 -8.62 15.93 -8.37
C HIS A 260 -7.52 17.01 -8.32
N VAL A 261 -7.82 18.20 -8.85
CA VAL A 261 -6.92 19.36 -8.77
C VAL A 261 -6.74 19.81 -7.33
N ALA A 262 -7.84 19.92 -6.57
CA ALA A 262 -7.80 20.29 -5.16
C ALA A 262 -7.01 19.28 -4.32
N ALA A 263 -7.17 17.99 -4.56
CA ALA A 263 -6.42 16.91 -3.89
C ALA A 263 -4.91 17.04 -4.13
N THR A 264 -4.50 17.25 -5.39
CA THR A 264 -3.09 17.48 -5.74
C THR A 264 -2.55 18.75 -5.07
N VAL A 265 -3.23 19.89 -5.25
CA VAL A 265 -2.79 21.19 -4.70
C VAL A 265 -2.74 21.16 -3.17
N TRP A 266 -3.73 20.55 -2.52
CA TRP A 266 -3.77 20.42 -1.06
C TRP A 266 -2.62 19.57 -0.53
N SER A 267 -2.29 18.47 -1.21
CA SER A 267 -1.16 17.61 -0.85
C SER A 267 0.17 18.32 -0.97
N LEU A 268 0.39 19.05 -2.07
CA LEU A 268 1.65 19.75 -2.31
C LEU A 268 1.81 21.00 -1.44
N ARG A 269 0.72 21.72 -1.11
CA ARG A 269 0.79 22.97 -0.33
C ARG A 269 0.64 22.78 1.17
N ARG A 270 -0.10 21.76 1.63
CA ARG A 270 -0.44 21.54 3.04
C ARG A 270 -0.28 20.06 3.44
N PRO A 271 0.91 19.47 3.27
CA PRO A 271 1.13 18.03 3.43
C PRO A 271 0.79 17.50 4.83
N VAL A 272 1.12 18.25 5.88
CA VAL A 272 0.80 17.89 7.27
C VAL A 272 -0.71 17.82 7.51
N GLN A 273 -1.49 18.70 6.87
CA GLN A 273 -2.96 18.68 7.00
C GLN A 273 -3.56 17.46 6.30
N VAL A 274 -3.09 17.12 5.10
CA VAL A 274 -3.53 15.92 4.37
C VAL A 274 -3.30 14.67 5.21
N ARG A 275 -2.07 14.49 5.70
CA ARG A 275 -1.73 13.36 6.58
C ARG A 275 -2.63 13.31 7.81
N ARG A 276 -2.83 14.43 8.51
CA ARG A 276 -3.66 14.48 9.73
C ARG A 276 -5.13 14.15 9.44
N ILE A 277 -5.72 14.74 8.41
CA ILE A 277 -7.15 14.61 8.12
C ILE A 277 -7.47 13.25 7.52
N LEU A 278 -6.75 12.84 6.47
CA LEU A 278 -6.96 11.54 5.85
C LEU A 278 -6.53 10.40 6.78
N GLY A 279 -5.38 10.58 7.46
CA GLY A 279 -4.86 9.63 8.45
C GLY A 279 -5.83 9.36 9.59
N ALA A 280 -6.58 10.37 10.09
CA ALA A 280 -7.53 10.15 11.18
C ALA A 280 -8.59 9.06 10.88
N VAL A 281 -9.01 8.93 9.62
CA VAL A 281 -9.94 7.89 9.18
C VAL A 281 -9.21 6.57 8.94
N ILE A 282 -8.08 6.62 8.22
CA ILE A 282 -7.30 5.44 7.84
C ILE A 282 -6.77 4.72 9.08
N THR A 283 -6.17 5.46 10.03
CA THR A 283 -5.62 4.92 11.28
C THR A 283 -6.70 4.20 12.09
N ARG A 284 -7.92 4.75 12.18
CA ARG A 284 -9.02 4.08 12.91
C ARG A 284 -9.37 2.73 12.29
N ALA A 285 -9.56 2.69 10.97
CA ALA A 285 -9.85 1.45 10.26
C ALA A 285 -8.70 0.43 10.43
N ARG A 286 -7.45 0.89 10.32
CA ARG A 286 -6.25 0.05 10.48
C ARG A 286 -6.11 -0.51 11.88
N LEU A 287 -6.25 0.31 12.91
CA LEU A 287 -6.15 -0.12 14.31
C LEU A 287 -7.26 -1.09 14.69
N MET A 288 -8.45 -0.96 14.10
CA MET A 288 -9.54 -1.91 14.34
C MET A 288 -9.32 -3.25 13.61
N LEU A 289 -8.89 -3.22 12.36
CA LEU A 289 -8.90 -4.40 11.48
C LEU A 289 -7.57 -5.15 11.44
N LEU A 290 -6.43 -4.45 11.52
CA LEU A 290 -5.11 -5.00 11.23
C LEU A 290 -4.19 -5.05 12.45
N ARG A 291 -4.29 -4.06 13.35
CA ARG A 291 -3.48 -4.05 14.59
C ARG A 291 -3.68 -5.29 15.47
N PRO A 292 -4.86 -5.91 15.59
CA PRO A 292 -5.00 -7.13 16.39
C PRO A 292 -4.32 -8.37 15.80
N LEU A 293 -3.82 -8.32 14.56
CA LEU A 293 -3.26 -9.48 13.89
C LEU A 293 -1.81 -9.73 14.34
N ASP A 294 -1.51 -10.98 14.71
CA ASP A 294 -0.15 -11.41 15.04
C ASP A 294 0.53 -12.11 13.86
N SER A 295 1.84 -11.92 13.75
CA SER A 295 2.64 -12.61 12.76
C SER A 295 2.73 -14.10 13.06
N ARG A 296 2.63 -14.93 12.01
CA ARG A 296 2.78 -16.39 12.03
C ARG A 296 3.65 -16.86 10.86
N GLN A 297 4.55 -16.01 10.39
CA GLN A 297 5.39 -16.30 9.24
C GLN A 297 6.45 -17.33 9.61
N ASP A 298 6.61 -18.34 8.76
CA ASP A 298 7.79 -19.21 8.76
C ASP A 298 7.98 -19.73 7.33
N TYR A 299 8.75 -19.01 6.54
CA TYR A 299 9.09 -19.40 5.18
C TYR A 299 10.15 -20.50 5.20
N PRO A 300 10.09 -21.51 4.31
CA PRO A 300 11.12 -22.52 4.25
C PRO A 300 12.44 -21.92 3.77
N GLU A 301 13.57 -22.48 4.21
CA GLU A 301 14.92 -22.00 3.89
C GLU A 301 15.17 -21.82 2.38
N ARG A 302 14.65 -22.73 1.55
CA ARG A 302 14.73 -22.65 0.08
C ARG A 302 14.10 -21.40 -0.54
N MET A 303 13.28 -20.65 0.21
CA MET A 303 12.65 -19.41 -0.24
C MET A 303 13.43 -18.17 0.19
N ILE A 304 14.51 -18.30 0.96
CA ILE A 304 15.39 -17.17 1.30
C ILE A 304 15.90 -16.55 0.01
N SER A 305 15.73 -15.23 -0.12
CA SER A 305 16.16 -14.50 -1.30
C SER A 305 17.68 -14.49 -1.38
N GLU A 306 18.20 -14.78 -2.57
CA GLU A 306 19.64 -14.73 -2.88
C GLU A 306 20.24 -13.36 -2.59
N GLU A 307 19.47 -12.30 -2.88
CA GLU A 307 19.84 -10.93 -2.59
C GLU A 307 18.78 -10.25 -1.71
N HIS A 308 19.24 -9.49 -0.72
CA HIS A 308 18.41 -8.55 0.01
C HIS A 308 18.71 -7.13 -0.44
N ARG A 309 17.67 -6.43 -0.90
CA ARG A 309 17.78 -5.05 -1.34
C ARG A 309 18.20 -4.16 -0.17
N VAL A 310 18.96 -3.12 -0.49
CA VAL A 310 19.38 -2.11 0.47
C VAL A 310 18.38 -0.95 0.44
N ASN A 311 17.97 -0.51 1.62
CA ASN A 311 17.04 0.60 1.81
C ASN A 311 17.58 1.49 2.93
N GLY A 312 17.97 2.70 2.59
CA GLY A 312 18.84 3.52 3.42
C GLY A 312 20.30 3.08 3.36
N LYS A 313 21.18 4.07 3.33
CA LYS A 313 22.63 3.91 3.23
C LYS A 313 23.27 3.86 4.64
N PRO A 314 24.31 3.03 4.86
CA PRO A 314 24.97 2.93 6.16
C PRO A 314 25.54 4.23 6.68
N PRO A 315 25.64 4.41 8.01
CA PRO A 315 26.30 5.55 8.60
C PRO A 315 27.74 5.68 8.09
N CYS A 316 28.11 6.85 7.58
CA CYS A 316 29.45 7.10 7.07
C CYS A 316 30.35 7.85 8.05
N SER A 317 29.86 8.12 9.27
CA SER A 317 30.61 8.78 10.34
C SER A 317 31.87 8.01 10.71
N ALA A 318 32.93 8.74 11.07
CA ALA A 318 34.20 8.13 11.49
C ALA A 318 34.00 7.20 12.70
N GLN A 319 33.19 7.60 13.67
CA GLN A 319 32.88 6.80 14.85
C GLN A 319 32.24 5.46 14.48
N TYR A 320 31.25 5.45 13.57
CA TYR A 320 30.63 4.21 13.13
C TYR A 320 31.62 3.30 12.37
N LYS A 321 32.43 3.88 11.48
CA LYS A 321 33.46 3.14 10.73
C LYS A 321 34.49 2.49 11.66
N VAL A 322 34.95 3.20 12.69
CA VAL A 322 35.86 2.64 13.70
C VAL A 322 35.21 1.45 14.40
N MET A 323 33.97 1.60 14.91
CA MET A 323 33.25 0.47 15.52
C MET A 323 33.11 -0.71 14.55
N ALA A 324 32.80 -0.46 13.28
CA ALA A 324 32.66 -1.51 12.27
C ALA A 324 33.97 -2.28 12.02
N VAL A 325 35.12 -1.60 11.96
CA VAL A 325 36.44 -2.24 11.80
C VAL A 325 36.77 -3.16 12.99
N HIS A 326 36.33 -2.78 14.20
CA HIS A 326 36.51 -3.58 15.41
C HIS A 326 35.35 -4.57 15.65
N ASN A 327 34.58 -4.95 14.62
CA ASN A 327 33.43 -5.86 14.74
C ASN A 327 32.43 -5.47 15.84
N PHE A 328 32.27 -4.17 16.07
CA PHE A 328 31.36 -3.57 17.03
C PHE A 328 31.60 -3.95 18.50
N VAL A 329 32.82 -4.36 18.90
CA VAL A 329 33.13 -4.64 20.32
C VAL A 329 33.01 -3.38 21.20
N ASP A 330 33.22 -2.20 20.63
CA ASP A 330 33.11 -0.90 21.31
C ASP A 330 31.69 -0.32 21.27
N TRP A 331 30.77 -0.96 20.53
CA TRP A 331 29.39 -0.49 20.44
C TRP A 331 28.65 -0.72 21.77
N ARG A 332 27.82 0.24 22.13
CA ARG A 332 27.00 0.22 23.36
C ARG A 332 25.58 0.65 23.02
N LEU A 333 24.61 -0.18 23.39
CA LEU A 333 23.18 0.12 23.35
C LEU A 333 22.76 0.76 24.66
N ARG A 334 22.31 2.02 24.60
CA ARG A 334 21.69 2.68 25.75
C ARG A 334 20.18 2.42 25.74
N VAL A 335 19.63 1.95 26.85
CA VAL A 335 18.18 1.70 26.99
C VAL A 335 17.68 2.45 28.22
N GLY A 336 16.77 3.40 28.02
CA GLY A 336 16.38 4.37 29.04
C GLY A 336 14.99 4.95 28.84
N GLY A 337 14.80 6.15 29.40
CA GLY A 337 13.55 6.89 29.35
C GLY A 337 12.66 6.56 30.55
N LEU A 338 11.39 6.32 30.29
CA LEU A 338 10.37 5.97 31.28
C LEU A 338 10.47 4.48 31.65
N VAL A 339 11.56 4.11 32.33
CA VAL A 339 11.86 2.74 32.77
C VAL A 339 12.34 2.72 34.22
N GLU A 340 12.08 1.64 34.96
CA GLU A 340 12.61 1.48 36.33
C GLU A 340 14.11 1.17 36.34
N LYS A 341 14.60 0.46 35.32
CA LYS A 341 15.97 -0.07 35.26
C LYS A 341 16.65 0.30 33.94
N PRO A 342 17.17 1.53 33.81
CA PRO A 342 17.96 1.89 32.63
C PRO A 342 19.25 1.06 32.58
N VAL A 343 19.64 0.63 31.37
CA VAL A 343 20.81 -0.22 31.15
C VAL A 343 21.65 0.29 29.98
N THR A 344 22.93 -0.07 29.99
CA THR A 344 23.81 0.04 28.83
C THR A 344 24.40 -1.33 28.55
N LEU A 345 24.12 -1.87 27.37
CA LEU A 345 24.51 -3.23 26.97
C LEU A 345 25.53 -3.15 25.83
N ASP A 346 26.58 -3.97 25.90
CA ASP A 346 27.35 -4.29 24.69
C ASP A 346 26.67 -5.41 23.90
N LEU A 347 27.24 -5.77 22.75
CA LEU A 347 26.65 -6.80 21.89
C LEU A 347 26.66 -8.19 22.53
N ALA A 348 27.62 -8.50 23.41
CA ALA A 348 27.70 -9.78 24.10
C ALA A 348 26.63 -9.90 25.19
N ALA A 349 26.47 -8.85 26.00
CA ALA A 349 25.43 -8.75 27.01
C ALA A 349 24.02 -8.81 26.40
N LEU A 350 23.81 -8.17 25.24
CA LEU A 350 22.54 -8.25 24.51
C LEU A 350 22.22 -9.69 24.08
N ARG A 351 23.21 -10.42 23.54
CA ARG A 351 23.08 -11.82 23.13
C ARG A 351 22.84 -12.76 24.31
N ALA A 352 23.35 -12.42 25.49
CA ALA A 352 23.21 -13.23 26.70
C ALA A 352 21.90 -12.98 27.46
N LEU A 353 21.10 -11.99 27.07
CA LEU A 353 19.91 -11.58 27.84
C LEU A 353 18.78 -12.63 27.81
N ALA A 354 18.58 -13.29 26.68
CA ALA A 354 17.60 -14.36 26.52
C ALA A 354 17.97 -15.26 25.33
N GLU A 355 17.33 -16.42 25.25
CA GLU A 355 17.45 -17.29 24.08
C GLU A 355 17.05 -16.54 22.80
N PRO A 356 17.90 -16.56 21.75
CA PRO A 356 17.62 -15.84 20.53
C PRO A 356 16.48 -16.50 19.76
N GLN A 357 15.57 -15.67 19.27
CA GLN A 357 14.54 -16.10 18.34
C GLN A 357 15.07 -16.04 16.91
N SER A 358 14.83 -17.10 16.13
CA SER A 358 15.06 -17.14 14.68
C SER A 358 13.74 -17.07 13.93
N GLN A 359 13.69 -16.34 12.81
CA GLN A 359 12.49 -16.21 11.99
C GLN A 359 12.82 -16.05 10.50
N ARG A 360 12.13 -16.81 9.65
CA ARG A 360 12.22 -16.71 8.18
C ARG A 360 10.97 -16.02 7.65
N VAL A 361 11.12 -14.77 7.24
CA VAL A 361 10.00 -13.84 7.07
C VAL A 361 10.19 -12.95 5.85
N LEU A 362 9.08 -12.52 5.27
CA LEU A 362 9.04 -11.60 4.14
C LEU A 362 9.25 -10.17 4.65
N HIS A 363 10.28 -9.50 4.14
CA HIS A 363 10.42 -8.06 4.30
C HIS A 363 9.48 -7.33 3.34
N ASN A 364 8.52 -6.59 3.91
CA ASN A 364 7.56 -5.79 3.17
C ASN A 364 8.02 -4.32 3.12
N CYS A 365 8.57 -3.84 1.99
CA CYS A 365 8.90 -2.42 1.88
C CYS A 365 7.68 -1.58 1.48
N VAL A 366 7.62 -0.35 2.02
CA VAL A 366 6.57 0.64 1.72
C VAL A 366 6.52 1.02 0.24
N GLN A 367 7.66 1.02 -0.45
CA GLN A 367 7.78 1.30 -1.90
C GLN A 367 7.24 0.14 -2.77
N GLY A 368 7.07 -1.05 -2.20
CA GLY A 368 6.44 -2.19 -2.86
C GLY A 368 7.36 -3.35 -3.22
N TRP A 369 8.67 -3.27 -3.00
CA TRP A 369 9.58 -4.41 -3.16
C TRP A 369 9.55 -5.34 -1.94
N SER A 370 9.97 -6.60 -2.13
CA SER A 370 10.07 -7.59 -1.06
C SER A 370 11.30 -8.49 -1.16
N SER A 371 11.67 -9.10 -0.04
CA SER A 371 12.72 -10.12 0.04
C SER A 371 12.51 -11.00 1.27
N ILE A 372 12.80 -12.30 1.19
CA ILE A 372 12.66 -13.24 2.32
C ILE A 372 14.00 -13.47 3.00
N GLY A 373 14.09 -13.10 4.26
CA GLY A 373 15.32 -13.25 5.05
C GLY A 373 15.10 -14.10 6.28
N GLU A 374 16.14 -14.82 6.68
CA GLU A 374 16.23 -15.35 8.03
C GLU A 374 16.86 -14.29 8.93
N TRP A 375 16.20 -13.99 10.05
CA TRP A 375 16.66 -13.03 11.05
C TRP A 375 16.75 -13.73 12.38
N LYS A 376 17.83 -13.45 13.12
CA LYS A 376 18.00 -13.97 14.47
C LYS A 376 18.42 -12.87 15.44
N GLY A 377 17.82 -12.88 16.62
CA GLY A 377 17.99 -11.80 17.57
C GLY A 377 17.23 -11.97 18.88
N LEU A 378 17.32 -10.93 19.70
CA LEU A 378 16.66 -10.84 20.99
C LEU A 378 15.18 -10.47 20.82
N PRO A 379 14.22 -11.24 21.36
CA PRO A 379 12.82 -10.80 21.45
C PRO A 379 12.73 -9.44 22.16
N LEU A 380 12.09 -8.45 21.54
CA LEU A 380 12.05 -7.10 22.11
C LEU A 380 11.33 -7.06 23.47
N ALA A 381 10.35 -7.94 23.67
CA ALA A 381 9.68 -8.16 24.95
C ALA A 381 10.67 -8.47 26.09
N ALA A 382 11.70 -9.29 25.84
CA ALA A 382 12.69 -9.62 26.86
C ALA A 382 13.53 -8.39 27.29
N LEU A 383 13.82 -7.48 26.36
CA LEU A 383 14.46 -6.21 26.69
C LEU A 383 13.51 -5.30 27.50
N ALA A 384 12.24 -5.23 27.09
CA ALA A 384 11.23 -4.46 27.82
C ALA A 384 11.08 -4.98 29.26
N ASP A 385 10.95 -6.29 29.45
CA ASP A 385 10.79 -6.91 30.77
C ASP A 385 12.02 -6.69 31.68
N LEU A 386 13.23 -6.64 31.11
CA LEU A 386 14.44 -6.30 31.84
C LEU A 386 14.38 -4.88 32.42
N VAL A 387 14.02 -3.90 31.58
CA VAL A 387 14.08 -2.48 31.96
C VAL A 387 12.84 -2.02 32.73
N ARG A 388 11.74 -2.76 32.63
CA ARG A 388 10.44 -2.51 33.28
C ARG A 388 9.91 -1.10 32.98
N PRO A 389 9.24 -0.90 31.82
CA PRO A 389 8.65 0.39 31.46
C PRO A 389 7.69 0.87 32.54
N LEU A 390 7.74 2.15 32.86
CA LEU A 390 6.81 2.78 33.81
C LEU A 390 5.38 2.79 33.22
N PRO A 391 4.32 2.82 34.05
CA PRO A 391 2.93 2.74 33.56
C PRO A 391 2.53 3.81 32.53
N GLN A 392 3.18 4.98 32.56
CA GLN A 392 2.95 6.05 31.60
C GLN A 392 3.69 5.88 30.26
N ALA A 393 4.62 4.93 30.14
CA ALA A 393 5.30 4.64 28.88
C ALA A 393 4.31 4.07 27.86
N ARG A 394 4.23 4.70 26.70
CA ARG A 394 3.28 4.35 25.63
C ARG A 394 3.97 3.96 24.33
N PHE A 395 5.18 4.44 24.12
CA PHE A 395 5.95 4.22 22.91
C PHE A 395 7.39 3.84 23.22
N VAL A 396 8.05 3.26 22.21
CA VAL A 396 9.47 2.97 22.18
C VAL A 396 10.09 3.77 21.03
N CYS A 397 11.03 4.65 21.34
CA CYS A 397 11.77 5.46 20.40
C CYS A 397 13.15 4.85 20.17
N PHE A 398 13.44 4.49 18.93
CA PHE A 398 14.72 3.97 18.49
C PHE A 398 15.53 5.11 17.85
N LEU A 399 16.68 5.41 18.44
CA LEU A 399 17.65 6.34 17.91
C LEU A 399 18.76 5.53 17.21
N THR A 400 19.21 6.04 16.06
CA THR A 400 20.17 5.33 15.22
C THR A 400 21.45 6.14 15.01
N MET A 401 22.49 5.48 14.52
CA MET A 401 23.76 6.13 14.17
C MET A 401 23.72 6.81 12.80
N GLN A 402 22.64 6.65 12.04
CA GLN A 402 22.48 7.24 10.72
C GLN A 402 22.07 8.71 10.84
N ASP A 403 22.77 9.56 10.11
CA ASP A 403 22.32 10.91 9.82
C ASP A 403 21.87 10.94 8.36
N THR A 404 20.59 11.11 8.11
CA THR A 404 20.00 10.93 6.79
C THR A 404 20.50 11.97 5.79
N GLY A 405 20.72 13.22 6.22
CA GLY A 405 21.25 14.26 5.35
C GLY A 405 22.68 13.98 4.89
N ARG A 406 23.51 13.44 5.78
CA ARG A 406 24.89 13.05 5.46
C ARG A 406 24.97 11.72 4.69
N ASP A 407 24.25 10.71 5.15
CA ASP A 407 24.47 9.32 4.76
C ASP A 407 23.59 8.89 3.57
N GLU A 408 22.43 9.53 3.37
CA GLU A 408 21.44 9.18 2.34
C GLU A 408 21.02 10.42 1.51
N PRO A 409 21.90 10.94 0.62
CA PRO A 409 21.66 12.21 -0.09
C PRO A 409 20.42 12.23 -1.00
N SER A 410 19.87 11.05 -1.32
CA SER A 410 18.66 10.90 -2.14
C SER A 410 17.37 11.08 -1.34
N ALA A 411 17.46 11.09 -0.01
CA ALA A 411 16.34 11.32 0.88
C ALA A 411 15.99 12.81 0.96
N GLU A 412 14.68 13.10 1.13
CA GLU A 412 14.22 14.45 1.38
C GLU A 412 14.18 14.70 2.89
N GLY A 413 15.09 15.54 3.39
CA GLY A 413 15.21 15.87 4.81
C GLY A 413 16.62 15.63 5.36
N GLU A 414 16.87 16.10 6.57
CA GLU A 414 18.18 16.01 7.23
C GLU A 414 18.05 15.48 8.66
N GLY A 415 19.19 15.27 9.31
CA GLY A 415 19.27 14.91 10.72
C GLY A 415 19.26 13.42 11.01
N GLN A 416 19.31 13.10 12.31
CA GLN A 416 19.41 11.72 12.79
C GLN A 416 18.15 10.92 12.46
N PHE A 417 18.32 9.74 11.88
CA PHE A 417 17.20 8.82 11.68
C PHE A 417 16.76 8.26 13.04
N TYR A 418 15.47 8.36 13.30
CA TYR A 418 14.82 7.84 14.50
C TYR A 418 13.46 7.26 14.14
N GLU A 419 12.96 6.37 14.98
CA GLU A 419 11.72 5.65 14.72
C GLU A 419 10.94 5.47 16.02
N VAL A 420 9.62 5.69 16.00
CA VAL A 420 8.75 5.52 17.15
C VAL A 420 7.69 4.46 16.88
N MET A 421 7.63 3.50 17.79
CA MET A 421 6.71 2.37 17.75
C MET A 421 5.84 2.36 19.01
N ASP A 422 4.58 1.97 18.90
CA ASP A 422 3.73 1.74 20.08
C ASP A 422 4.31 0.61 20.93
N LEU A 423 4.34 0.79 22.25
CA LEU A 423 4.92 -0.17 23.19
C LEU A 423 4.27 -1.55 23.07
N GLU A 424 2.97 -1.62 22.77
CA GLU A 424 2.26 -2.89 22.56
C GLU A 424 2.91 -3.78 21.48
N LEU A 425 3.52 -3.19 20.45
CA LEU A 425 4.15 -3.94 19.36
C LEU A 425 5.44 -4.64 19.80
N ALA A 426 6.08 -4.18 20.88
CA ALA A 426 7.25 -4.82 21.46
C ALA A 426 6.95 -6.24 21.98
N TYR A 427 5.69 -6.49 22.36
CA TYR A 427 5.22 -7.75 22.90
C TYR A 427 4.64 -8.69 21.85
N LYS A 428 4.58 -8.26 20.59
CA LYS A 428 4.07 -9.12 19.51
C LYS A 428 5.04 -10.23 19.12
N PRO A 429 4.52 -11.40 18.70
CA PRO A 429 5.35 -12.44 18.08
C PRO A 429 6.13 -11.87 16.90
N GLN A 430 7.38 -12.32 16.76
CA GLN A 430 8.25 -11.91 15.66
C GLN A 430 8.71 -10.44 15.68
N THR A 431 8.51 -9.74 16.80
CA THR A 431 9.18 -8.48 17.09
C THR A 431 10.52 -8.71 17.79
N ILE A 432 11.63 -8.51 17.06
CA ILE A 432 12.98 -8.79 17.56
C ILE A 432 13.97 -7.66 17.29
N LEU A 433 15.01 -7.59 18.12
CA LEU A 433 16.24 -6.85 17.84
C LEU A 433 17.24 -7.83 17.20
N ALA A 434 17.31 -7.81 15.88
CA ALA A 434 18.15 -8.71 15.10
C ALA A 434 19.61 -8.25 15.04
N TYR A 435 20.52 -9.20 15.27
CA TYR A 435 21.98 -9.04 15.15
C TYR A 435 22.62 -10.11 14.26
N GLU A 436 21.80 -11.01 13.69
CA GLU A 436 22.17 -12.02 12.70
C GLU A 436 21.16 -12.04 11.55
N MET A 437 21.67 -12.36 10.36
CA MET A 437 20.88 -12.47 9.14
C MET A 437 21.44 -13.61 8.26
N ASN A 438 20.56 -14.51 7.82
CA ASN A 438 20.90 -15.66 6.96
C ASN A 438 22.10 -16.47 7.50
N GLY A 439 22.04 -16.84 8.79
CA GLY A 439 23.08 -17.61 9.48
C GLY A 439 24.43 -16.89 9.71
N LYS A 440 24.53 -15.58 9.41
CA LYS A 440 25.76 -14.80 9.55
C LYS A 440 25.55 -13.57 10.45
N PRO A 441 26.62 -12.99 11.01
CA PRO A 441 26.53 -11.68 11.66
C PRO A 441 25.86 -10.65 10.74
N LEU A 442 25.02 -9.79 11.32
CA LEU A 442 24.23 -8.81 10.57
C LEU A 442 25.14 -7.95 9.67
N PRO A 443 24.90 -7.89 8.35
CA PRO A 443 25.68 -7.05 7.46
C PRO A 443 25.46 -5.55 7.72
N ILE A 444 26.50 -4.72 7.53
CA ILE A 444 26.44 -3.26 7.71
C ILE A 444 25.30 -2.65 6.89
N LYS A 445 25.16 -3.01 5.62
CA LYS A 445 24.08 -2.54 4.72
C LYS A 445 22.66 -2.90 5.18
N HIS A 446 22.53 -3.84 6.10
CA HIS A 446 21.25 -4.29 6.64
C HIS A 446 21.05 -3.91 8.11
N GLY A 447 21.93 -3.10 8.70
CA GLY A 447 21.72 -2.47 10.00
C GLY A 447 22.62 -2.93 11.13
N ALA A 448 23.81 -3.48 10.84
CA ALA A 448 24.77 -3.87 11.88
C ALA A 448 25.08 -2.73 12.88
N PRO A 449 25.36 -3.01 14.16
CA PRO A 449 25.33 -4.34 14.78
C PRO A 449 23.91 -4.78 15.18
N LEU A 450 22.92 -3.86 15.15
CA LEU A 450 21.58 -4.11 15.63
C LEU A 450 20.51 -3.39 14.80
N ARG A 451 19.48 -4.14 14.41
CA ARG A 451 18.27 -3.61 13.78
C ARG A 451 17.00 -4.09 14.45
N LEU A 452 15.94 -3.33 14.31
CA LEU A 452 14.59 -3.75 14.66
C LEU A 452 13.99 -4.61 13.53
N ARG A 453 13.11 -5.52 13.91
CA ARG A 453 12.22 -6.31 13.05
C ARG A 453 10.84 -6.32 13.70
N VAL A 454 9.81 -5.97 12.93
CA VAL A 454 8.39 -5.93 13.38
C VAL A 454 7.53 -6.43 12.22
N GLU A 455 7.27 -7.73 12.15
CA GLU A 455 6.82 -8.35 10.89
C GLU A 455 5.40 -7.97 10.46
N THR A 456 4.62 -7.34 11.33
CA THR A 456 3.29 -6.78 10.98
C THR A 456 3.37 -5.37 10.38
N GLN A 457 4.55 -4.75 10.28
CA GLN A 457 4.74 -3.39 9.76
C GLN A 457 5.62 -3.36 8.52
N VAL A 458 5.53 -2.27 7.74
CA VAL A 458 6.45 -2.06 6.62
C VAL A 458 7.88 -1.75 7.08
N GLY A 459 8.83 -2.00 6.18
CA GLY A 459 10.25 -2.02 6.46
C GLY A 459 10.90 -0.72 6.92
N PHE A 460 10.31 0.46 6.69
CA PHE A 460 10.91 1.71 7.18
C PHE A 460 10.80 1.85 8.70
N LYS A 461 9.77 1.24 9.31
CA LYS A 461 9.60 1.17 10.78
C LYS A 461 10.63 0.27 11.46
N MET A 462 11.34 -0.54 10.69
CA MET A 462 12.33 -1.48 11.17
C MET A 462 13.71 -0.80 11.22
N ALA A 463 13.89 0.10 12.18
CA ALA A 463 15.08 0.91 12.38
C ALA A 463 16.39 0.09 12.30
N LYS A 464 17.40 0.66 11.66
CA LYS A 464 18.73 0.06 11.44
C LYS A 464 19.79 0.83 12.20
N TRP A 465 20.93 0.19 12.48
CA TRP A 465 22.08 0.87 13.13
C TRP A 465 21.70 1.48 14.48
N ILE A 466 20.86 0.78 15.24
CA ILE A 466 20.32 1.26 16.51
C ILE A 466 21.48 1.44 17.49
N ASN A 467 21.49 2.54 18.23
CA ASN A 467 22.43 2.77 19.33
C ASN A 467 21.75 3.18 20.64
N GLN A 468 20.47 3.58 20.58
CA GLN A 468 19.74 3.96 21.78
C GLN A 468 18.23 3.67 21.63
N ILE A 469 17.62 3.27 22.74
CA ILE A 469 16.20 2.97 22.86
C ILE A 469 15.66 3.73 24.07
N GLU A 470 14.61 4.53 23.86
CA GLU A 470 13.97 5.33 24.90
C GLU A 470 12.49 4.96 25.00
N PHE A 471 12.03 4.60 26.20
CA PHE A 471 10.59 4.44 26.47
C PHE A 471 10.00 5.80 26.78
N ILE A 472 8.94 6.20 26.08
CA ILE A 472 8.37 7.56 26.15
C ILE A 472 6.84 7.51 26.25
N ASP A 473 6.22 8.56 26.79
CA ASP A 473 4.77 8.71 26.92
C ASP A 473 4.15 9.46 25.72
N ASP A 474 4.93 10.31 25.06
CA ASP A 474 4.53 11.12 23.92
C ASP A 474 5.70 11.36 22.95
N HIS A 475 5.44 11.19 21.65
CA HIS A 475 6.42 11.44 20.60
C HIS A 475 6.35 12.85 20.00
N ARG A 476 5.34 13.67 20.36
CA ARG A 476 5.13 15.00 19.77
C ARG A 476 6.27 15.99 20.02
N GLY A 477 7.10 15.75 21.04
CA GLY A 477 8.30 16.53 21.35
C GLY A 477 9.57 16.07 20.62
N ILE A 478 9.52 15.00 19.83
CA ILE A 478 10.68 14.43 19.12
C ILE A 478 10.55 14.77 17.63
N GLY A 479 11.62 15.31 17.04
CA GLY A 479 11.62 15.75 15.64
C GLY A 479 10.50 16.78 15.37
N TYR A 480 9.69 16.53 14.34
CA TYR A 480 8.49 17.31 14.03
C TYR A 480 7.21 16.71 14.66
N GLY A 481 7.37 15.75 15.57
CA GLY A 481 6.30 15.21 16.39
C GLY A 481 5.37 14.23 15.67
N LEU A 482 5.76 13.73 14.49
CA LEU A 482 4.92 12.88 13.66
C LEU A 482 5.13 11.38 13.87
N GLY A 483 6.08 10.98 14.71
CA GLY A 483 6.25 9.59 15.17
C GLY A 483 7.37 8.80 14.47
N GLY A 484 8.33 9.50 13.88
CA GLY A 484 9.50 8.91 13.22
C GLY A 484 10.07 9.83 12.15
N TRP A 485 11.30 9.58 11.71
CA TRP A 485 11.97 10.44 10.73
C TRP A 485 11.27 10.43 9.36
N ARG A 486 10.74 9.29 8.92
CA ARG A 486 10.03 9.18 7.62
C ARG A 486 8.65 9.84 7.69
N GLU A 487 7.98 9.75 8.82
CA GLU A 487 6.72 10.43 9.09
C GLU A 487 6.89 11.95 9.09
N ASP A 488 7.99 12.41 9.66
CA ASP A 488 8.38 13.83 9.75
C ASP A 488 8.72 14.43 8.39
N ASN A 489 9.55 13.74 7.60
CA ASN A 489 10.18 14.33 6.42
C ASN A 489 9.55 13.89 5.07
N VAL A 490 9.01 12.67 4.99
CA VAL A 490 8.37 12.14 3.77
C VAL A 490 6.89 11.80 3.97
N HIS A 491 6.33 12.21 5.13
CA HIS A 491 4.91 12.14 5.45
C HIS A 491 4.28 10.77 5.32
N TYR A 492 5.02 9.73 5.69
CA TYR A 492 4.44 8.42 5.89
C TYR A 492 3.48 8.43 7.08
N ASP A 493 2.56 7.48 7.08
CA ASP A 493 1.73 7.21 8.25
C ASP A 493 2.59 6.59 9.36
N LYS A 494 2.25 6.86 10.63
CA LYS A 494 2.97 6.27 11.77
C LYS A 494 2.65 4.77 11.89
N ASP A 495 1.38 4.44 11.70
CA ASP A 495 0.88 3.07 11.75
C ASP A 495 0.80 2.54 10.32
N VAL A 496 1.38 1.38 10.03
CA VAL A 496 1.64 0.95 8.64
C VAL A 496 1.54 -0.55 8.47
N GLU A 497 0.48 -1.11 9.05
CA GLU A 497 0.00 -2.48 8.84
C GLU A 497 -0.59 -2.71 7.43
N ILE A 498 -0.82 -1.64 6.65
CA ILE A 498 -1.34 -1.64 5.28
C ILE A 498 -0.47 -0.79 4.36
#